data_AF-A0A2A9FXX7-F1
#
_entry.id   AF-A0A2A9FXX7-F1
#
_cell.length_a   1.000
_cell.length_b   1.000
_cell.length_c   1.000
_cell.angle_alpha   90.00
_cell.angle_beta   90.00
_cell.angle_gamma   90.00
#
_symmetry.space_group_name_H-M   'P 1'
#
loop_
_entity.id
_entity.type
_entity.pdbx_description
1 polymer ?
#
loop_
_entity_poly.entity_id
_entity_poly.type
_entity_poly.pdbx_seq_one_letter_code
_entity_poly.pdbx_strand_id
1 'polypeptide(L)' 'MSVENDKQEVTVVDVKMPFMSMVIFMVKLVIASIPAFIILSIIFGLLMAFFGGMFHGMGRY' A
#
# COMPACT_ATOMS: atom_id res chain seq x y z
N MET A 1 -21.12 31.17 19.86
CA MET A 1 -20.33 31.21 18.62
C MET A 1 -19.79 29.80 18.41
N SER A 2 -20.41 29.03 17.52
CA SER A 2 -19.97 27.68 17.17
C SER A 2 -18.79 27.80 16.21
N VAL A 3 -17.60 27.38 16.65
CA VAL A 3 -16.40 27.36 15.82
C VAL A 3 -16.55 26.18 14.87
N GLU A 4 -16.94 26.48 13.62
CA GLU A 4 -16.94 25.52 12.53
C GLU A 4 -15.49 25.11 12.28
N ASN A 5 -15.20 23.81 12.39
CA ASN A 5 -13.85 23.27 12.24
C ASN A 5 -13.54 23.14 10.74
N ASP A 6 -13.23 24.28 10.12
CA ASP A 6 -12.75 24.33 8.75
C ASP A 6 -11.50 23.46 8.63
N LYS A 7 -11.55 22.49 7.72
CA LYS A 7 -10.43 21.57 7.46
C LYS A 7 -9.25 22.38 6.92
N GLN A 8 -8.27 22.64 7.78
CA GLN A 8 -7.07 23.36 7.38
C GLN A 8 -6.13 22.41 6.62
N GLU A 9 -6.16 22.47 5.30
CA GLU A 9 -5.22 21.76 4.43
C GLU A 9 -3.84 22.44 4.54
N VAL A 10 -2.84 21.70 5.02
CA VAL A 10 -1.46 22.17 5.12
C VAL A 10 -0.59 21.34 4.20
N THR A 11 -0.05 21.96 3.16
CA THR A 11 0.94 21.33 2.28
C THR A 11 2.33 21.60 2.83
N VAL A 12 2.98 20.55 3.36
CA VAL A 12 4.38 20.63 3.79
C VAL A 12 5.27 20.30 2.61
N VAL A 13 5.88 21.33 2.02
CA VAL A 13 6.94 21.22 1.01
C VAL A 13 8.31 21.30 1.69
N ASP A 14 9.26 20.48 1.21
CA ASP A 14 10.64 20.38 1.71
C ASP A 14 10.78 19.99 3.18
N VAL A 15 10.70 18.68 3.46
CA VAL A 15 11.06 18.15 4.77
C VAL A 15 12.58 18.22 4.96
N LYS A 16 13.04 19.10 5.85
CA LYS A 16 14.43 19.13 6.33
C LYS A 16 14.69 17.89 7.20
N MET A 17 15.05 16.78 6.58
CA MET A 17 15.49 15.57 7.28
C MET A 17 17.02 15.42 7.17
N PRO A 18 17.74 15.20 8.29
CA PRO A 18 19.16 14.89 8.23
C PRO A 18 19.39 13.53 7.58
N PHE A 19 20.55 13.36 6.94
CA PHE A 19 20.89 12.19 6.13
C PHE A 19 20.63 10.85 6.86
N MET A 20 21.02 10.74 8.14
CA MET A 20 20.82 9.52 8.92
C MET A 20 19.34 9.16 9.14
N SER A 21 18.48 10.15 9.36
CA SER A 21 17.03 9.92 9.51
C SER A 21 16.41 9.44 8.20
N MET A 22 16.86 10.01 7.08
CA MET A 22 16.41 9.58 5.75
C MET A 22 16.80 8.12 5.47
N VAL A 23 18.04 7.72 5.79
CA VAL A 23 18.51 6.33 5.62
C VAL A 23 17.68 5.37 6.47
N ILE A 24 17.48 5.68 7.75
CA ILE A 24 16.68 4.83 8.66
C ILE A 24 15.25 4.68 8.14
N PHE A 25 14.66 5.76 7.62
CA PHE A 25 13.33 5.72 7.01
C PHE A 25 13.29 4.79 5.80
N MET A 26 14.23 4.93 4.86
CA MET A 26 14.29 4.06 3.68
C MET A 26 14.48 2.60 4.06
N VAL A 27 15.32 2.29 5.04
CA VAL A 27 15.51 0.93 5.55
C VAL A 27 14.21 0.37 6.14
N LYS A 28 13.50 1.17 6.96
CA LYS A 28 12.21 0.77 7.53
C LYS A 28 11.16 0.52 6.45
N LEU A 29 11.08 1.37 5.42
CA LEU A 29 10.17 1.18 4.29
C LEU A 29 10.44 -0.13 3.55
N VAL A 30 11.71 -0.43 3.27
CA VAL A 30 12.10 -1.66 2.56
C VAL A 30 11.73 -2.89 3.40
N ILE A 31 12.06 -2.89 4.70
CA ILE A 31 11.74 -4.03 5.58
C ILE A 31 10.23 -4.20 5.72
N ALA A 32 9.47 -3.11 5.85
CA ALA A 32 8.01 -3.15 5.92
C ALA A 32 7.35 -3.66 4.62
N SER A 33 8.02 -3.52 3.48
CA SER A 33 7.51 -4.01 2.20
C SER A 33 7.47 -5.55 2.13
N ILE A 34 8.34 -6.26 2.87
CA ILE A 34 8.38 -7.74 2.84
C ILE A 34 7.08 -8.35 3.37
N PRO A 35 6.57 -7.98 4.58
CA PRO A 35 5.26 -8.42 5.04
C PRO A 35 4.12 -8.03 4.08
N ALA A 36 4.16 -6.83 3.51
CA ALA A 36 3.14 -6.37 2.58
C ALA A 36 3.10 -7.24 1.31
N PHE A 37 4.26 -7.65 0.79
CA PHE A 37 4.34 -8.55 -0.38
C PHE A 37 3.72 -9.93 -0.12
N ILE A 38 3.84 -10.48 1.10
CA ILE A 38 3.22 -11.76 1.46
C ILE A 38 1.69 -11.65 1.42
N ILE A 39 1.14 -10.56 1.98
CA ILE A 39 -0.31 -10.33 1.94
C ILE A 39 -0.77 -10.15 0.50
N LEU A 40 -0.01 -9.38 -0.29
CA LEU A 40 -0.33 -9.12 -1.69
C LEU A 40 -0.31 -10.42 -2.51
N SER A 41 0.68 -11.29 -2.33
CA SER A 41 0.76 -12.56 -3.07
C SER A 41 -0.42 -13.48 -2.76
N ILE A 42 -0.90 -13.51 -1.52
CA ILE A 42 -2.10 -14.28 -1.15
C ILE A 42 -3.34 -13.71 -1.85
N ILE A 43 -3.52 -12.38 -1.81
CA ILE A 43 -4.66 -11.73 -2.47
C ILE A 43 -4.64 -12.03 -3.98
N PHE A 44 -3.50 -11.85 -4.63
CA PHE A 44 -3.35 -12.16 -6.05
C PHE A 44 -3.58 -13.64 -6.36
N GLY A 45 -3.11 -14.55 -5.49
CA GLY A 45 -3.36 -15.98 -5.63
C GLY A 45 -4.84 -16.32 -5.56
N LEU A 46 -5.59 -15.71 -4.64
CA LEU A 46 -7.04 -15.88 -4.53
C LEU A 46 -7.77 -15.32 -5.75
N LEU A 47 -7.37 -14.14 -6.24
CA LEU A 47 -7.94 -13.56 -7.46
C LEU A 47 -7.67 -14.47 -8.67
N MET A 48 -6.43 -14.94 -8.84
CA MET A 48 -6.08 -15.87 -9.92
C MET A 48 -6.86 -17.18 -9.83
N ALA A 49 -7.07 -17.73 -8.62
CA ALA A 49 -7.88 -18.92 -8.43
C ALA A 49 -9.36 -18.68 -8.78
N PHE A 50 -9.91 -17.53 -8.37
CA PHE A 50 -11.29 -17.15 -8.64
C PHE A 50 -11.53 -16.95 -10.15
N PHE A 51 -10.76 -16.05 -10.77
CA PHE A 51 -10.89 -15.77 -12.19
C PHE A 51 -10.43 -16.96 -13.05
N GLY A 52 -9.30 -17.59 -12.72
CA GLY A 52 -8.79 -18.75 -13.43
C GLY A 52 -9.73 -19.95 -13.35
N GLY A 53 -10.37 -20.20 -12.20
CA GLY A 53 -11.40 -21.23 -12.06
C GLY A 53 -12.64 -20.96 -12.92
N MET A 54 -13.11 -19.70 -12.94
CA MET A 54 -14.23 -19.29 -13.79
C MET A 54 -13.93 -19.45 -15.29
N PHE A 55 -12.74 -19.03 -15.74
CA PHE A 55 -12.36 -19.13 -17.15
C PHE A 55 -11.99 -20.55 -17.58
N HIS A 56 -11.38 -21.36 -16.71
CA HIS A 56 -11.05 -22.76 -17.00
C HIS A 56 -12.30 -23.65 -17.05
N GLY A 57 -13.33 -23.36 -16.24
CA GLY A 57 -14.62 -24.05 -16.31
C GLY A 57 -15.40 -23.75 -17.60
N MET A 58 -15.23 -22.57 -18.17
CA MET A 58 -15.96 -22.12 -19.36
C MET A 58 -15.40 -22.66 -20.69
N GLY A 59 -14.12 -23.06 -20.73
CA GLY A 59 -13.45 -23.58 -21.95
C GLY A 59 -13.50 -25.09 -22.13
N ARG A 60 -14.26 -25.84 -21.30
CA ARG A 60 -14.36 -27.30 -21.35
C ARG A 60 -15.62 -27.82 -22.07
N TYR A 61 -16.28 -26.99 -22.86
CA TYR A 61 -17.44 -27.35 -23.70
C TYR A 61 -17.16 -27.02 -25.16
#